data_AF-A0A6G6IP23-F1
#
_entry.id   AF-A0A6G6IP23-F1
#
_cell.length_a   1.000
_cell.length_b   1.000
_cell.length_c   1.000
_cell.angle_alpha   90.00
_cell.angle_beta   90.00
_cell.angle_gamma   90.00
#
_symmetry.space_group_name_H-M   'P 1'
#
loop_
_entity.id
_entity.type
_entity.pdbx_description
1 polymer ?
#
loop_
_entity_poly.entity_id
_entity_poly.type
_entity_poly.pdbx_seq_one_letter_code
_entity_poly.pdbx_strand_id
1 'polypeptide(L)' 'MPDGLDWLLLPVAEGMCKYESLIDGTLDLADVALMNDCLLVRAENKARLREAMEPK' A
#
# COMPACT_ATOMS: atom_id res chain seq x y z
N MET A 1 1.26 -14.21 8.09
CA MET A 1 1.33 -15.59 7.58
C MET A 1 1.35 -15.42 6.07
N PRO A 2 2.44 -15.74 5.35
CA PRO A 2 2.65 -15.16 4.03
C PRO A 2 1.95 -16.00 2.96
N ASP A 3 0.63 -16.09 3.02
CA ASP A 3 -0.19 -16.67 1.95
C ASP A 3 -0.23 -15.73 0.71
N GLY A 4 0.63 -14.70 0.66
CA GLY A 4 0.64 -13.67 -0.39
C GLY A 4 -0.54 -12.71 -0.34
N LEU A 5 -1.59 -13.04 0.42
CA LEU A 5 -2.80 -12.26 0.57
C LEU A 5 -2.56 -10.92 1.26
N ASP A 6 -1.61 -10.84 2.19
CA ASP A 6 -1.23 -9.58 2.83
C ASP A 6 -0.88 -8.51 1.79
N TRP A 7 -0.11 -8.87 0.75
CA TRP A 7 0.28 -7.93 -0.30
C TRP A 7 -0.92 -7.41 -1.11
N LEU A 8 -1.92 -8.26 -1.35
CA LEU A 8 -3.17 -7.89 -2.03
C LEU A 8 -4.10 -7.04 -1.14
N LEU A 9 -4.07 -7.26 0.16
CA LEU A 9 -4.95 -6.61 1.12
C LEU A 9 -4.38 -5.30 1.69
N LEU A 10 -3.09 -5.03 1.52
CA LEU A 10 -2.44 -3.76 1.90
C LEU A 10 -3.23 -2.51 1.46
N PRO A 11 -3.60 -2.34 0.17
CA PRO A 11 -4.35 -1.17 -0.26
C PRO A 11 -5.78 -1.13 0.30
N VAL A 12 -6.37 -2.29 0.61
CA VAL A 12 -7.68 -2.37 1.28
C VAL A 12 -7.57 -1.91 2.73
N ALA A 13 -6.54 -2.36 3.44
CA ALA A 13 -6.28 -2.00 4.83
C ALA A 13 -5.97 -0.50 4.99
N GLU A 14 -5.26 0.09 4.03
CA GLU A 14 -4.97 1.53 3.97
C GLU A 14 -6.16 2.36 3.43
N GLY A 15 -7.27 1.72 3.06
CA GLY A 15 -8.49 2.38 2.58
C GLY A 15 -8.39 2.97 1.17
N MET A 16 -7.41 2.54 0.37
CA MET A 16 -7.26 2.96 -1.03
C MET A 16 -8.29 2.29 -1.96
N CYS A 17 -8.72 1.07 -1.63
CA CYS A 17 -9.73 0.34 -2.38
C CYS A 17 -10.62 -0.52 -1.47
N LYS A 18 -11.74 -0.99 -2.03
CA LYS A 18 -12.64 -1.92 -1.35
C LYS A 18 -12.26 -3.36 -1.67
N TYR A 19 -12.41 -4.25 -0.69
CA TYR A 19 -12.23 -5.69 -0.89
C TYR A 19 -13.16 -6.24 -1.97
N GLU A 20 -14.40 -5.75 -2.03
CA GLU A 20 -15.38 -6.14 -3.03
C GLU A 20 -14.90 -5.87 -4.46
N SER A 21 -14.14 -4.78 -4.69
CA SER A 21 -13.62 -4.43 -6.02
C SER A 21 -12.54 -5.38 -6.52
N LEU A 22 -11.84 -6.08 -5.62
CA LEU A 22 -10.88 -7.13 -5.96
C LEU A 22 -11.60 -8.41 -6.40
N ILE A 23 -12.74 -8.72 -5.76
CA ILE A 23 -13.53 -9.92 -6.06
C ILE A 23 -14.35 -9.73 -7.34
N ASP A 24 -14.95 -8.55 -7.50
CA ASP A 24 -15.77 -8.20 -8.66
C ASP A 24 -14.94 -7.99 -9.94
N GLY A 25 -13.60 -7.92 -9.82
CA GLY A 25 -12.69 -7.72 -10.95
C GLY A 25 -12.68 -6.29 -11.49
N THR A 26 -13.20 -5.33 -10.72
CA THR A 26 -13.10 -3.90 -11.05
C THR A 26 -11.66 -3.40 -10.94
N LEU A 27 -10.84 -4.04 -10.09
CA LEU A 27 -9.43 -3.76 -9.93
C LEU A 27 -8.61 -4.96 -10.37
N ASP A 28 -7.62 -4.71 -11.21
CA ASP A 28 -6.67 -5.72 -11.65
C ASP A 28 -5.45 -5.76 -10.72
N LEU A 29 -4.66 -6.84 -10.86
CA LEU A 29 -3.42 -7.00 -10.11
C LEU A 29 -2.43 -5.84 -10.35
N ALA A 30 -2.47 -5.23 -11.54
CA ALA A 30 -1.65 -4.07 -11.87
C ALA A 30 -2.05 -2.83 -11.06
N ASP A 31 -3.35 -2.62 -10.79
CA ASP A 31 -3.82 -1.53 -9.95
C ASP A 31 -3.36 -1.73 -8.49
N VAL A 32 -3.47 -2.96 -7.99
CA VAL A 32 -2.98 -3.33 -6.66
C VAL A 32 -1.47 -3.10 -6.54
N ALA A 33 -0.70 -3.46 -7.57
CA ALA A 33 0.74 -3.21 -7.60
C ALA A 33 1.06 -1.71 -7.51
N LEU A 34 0.38 -0.88 -8.32
CA LEU A 34 0.56 0.57 -8.32
C LEU A 34 0.20 1.19 -6.96
N MET A 35 -0.87 0.72 -6.31
CA MET A 35 -1.25 1.19 -4.98
C MET A 35 -0.19 0.85 -3.93
N ASN A 36 0.34 -0.37 -3.98
CA ASN A 36 1.43 -0.79 -3.09
C ASN A 36 2.70 0.06 -3.30
N ASP A 37 3.08 0.35 -4.55
CA ASP A 37 4.22 1.24 -4.84
C ASP A 37 4.00 2.64 -4.26
N CYS A 38 2.78 3.17 -4.37
CA CYS A 38 2.42 4.46 -3.77
C CYS A 38 2.55 4.44 -2.24
N LEU A 39 2.11 3.36 -1.57
CA LEU A 39 2.26 3.19 -0.13
C LEU A 39 3.74 3.15 0.29
N LEU A 40 4.58 2.44 -0.47
CA LEU A 40 6.02 2.37 -0.23
C LEU A 40 6.68 3.74 -0.33
N VAL A 41 6.37 4.51 -1.37
CA VAL A 41 6.87 5.88 -1.54
C VAL A 41 6.41 6.78 -0.37
N ARG A 42 5.15 6.66 0.07
CA ARG A 42 4.66 7.41 1.24
C ARG A 42 5.38 7.02 2.52
N ALA A 43 5.67 5.73 2.72
CA ALA A 43 6.41 5.24 3.88
C ALA A 43 7.86 5.75 3.87
N GLU A 44 8.53 5.70 2.72
CA GLU A 44 9.88 6.23 2.54
C GLU A 44 9.93 7.74 2.82
N ASN A 45 8.98 8.50 2.27
CA ASN A 45 8.89 9.94 2.52
C ASN A 45 8.70 10.25 4.00
N LYS A 46 7.86 9.48 4.70
CA LYS A 46 7.68 9.63 6.16
C LYS A 46 8.97 9.30 6.93
N ALA A 47 9.71 8.28 6.51
CA ALA A 47 10.99 7.92 7.14
C ALA A 47 12.02 9.05 6.96
N ARG A 48 12.21 9.52 5.72
CA ARG A 48 13.13 10.64 5.41
C ARG A 48 12.75 11.93 6.15
N LEU A 49 11.46 12.22 6.27
CA LEU A 49 10.98 13.36 7.06
C LEU A 49 11.31 13.21 8.55
N ARG A 50 11.16 12.01 9.13
CA ARG A 50 11.54 11.75 10.53
C ARG A 50 13.04 11.94 10.73
N GLU A 51 13.87 11.39 9.85
CA GLU A 51 15.33 11.57 9.89
C GLU A 51 15.74 13.05 9.77
N ALA A 52 15.03 13.82 8.95
CA ALA A 52 15.28 15.26 8.81
C ALA A 52 14.78 16.09 10.01
N MET A 53 13.78 15.59 10.75
CA MET A 53 13.23 16.23 11.94
C MET A 53 13.97 15.86 13.23
N GLU A 54 14.75 14.77 13.24
CA GLU A 54 15.63 14.45 14.35
C GLU A 54 16.79 15.47 14.41
N PRO A 55 16.84 16.33 15.44
CA PRO A 55 17.94 17.26 15.60
C PRO A 55 19.22 16.47 15.91
N LYS A 56 20.28 16.74 15.15
CA LYS A 56 21.60 16.14 15.32
C LYS A 56 22.33 16.69 16.54
#